data_AF-B4FPF8-F1
#
_entry.id   AF-B4FPF8-F1
#
_cell.length_a   1.000
_cell.length_b   1.000
_cell.length_c   1.000
_cell.angle_alpha   90.00
_cell.angle_beta   90.00
_cell.angle_gamma   90.00
#
_symmetry.space_group_name_H-M   'P 1'
#
loop_
_entity.id
_entity.type
_entity.pdbx_description
1 polymer ?
#
loop_
_entity_poly.entity_id
_entity_poly.type
_entity_poly.pdbx_seq_one_letter_code
_entity_poly.pdbx_strand_id
1 'polypeptide(L)'
;MAAPTSPAIPTARPTAPLPTMEDIMASSRAQSMRVCLRTAGPFFRVTATRGEGGEAVELGRAQGGIRPWPGGAVLHLDSMRMTRATLSVPDRPLFGLGMFLGAVAVRHGFDAGCKRAELLAINDTPLYHDKLVRFYMRMGFKAVHEVDGSSISDLGHMLVWGGRGTRMDADIEELLIKWGNRFRLQD
;
A
#
# COMPACT_ATOMS: atom_id res chain seq x y z
N MET A 1 -21.10 53.02 -0.87
CA MET A 1 -19.64 52.94 -0.67
C MET A 1 -19.33 51.58 -0.08
N ALA A 2 -18.93 50.59 -0.88
CA ALA A 2 -18.56 49.27 -0.38
C ALA A 2 -17.03 49.17 -0.38
N ALA A 3 -16.46 48.96 0.81
CA ALA A 3 -15.02 48.86 1.04
C ALA A 3 -14.46 47.56 0.41
N PRO A 4 -13.20 47.58 -0.09
CA PRO A 4 -12.58 46.42 -0.70
C PRO A 4 -12.26 45.35 0.37
N THR A 5 -12.78 44.15 0.15
CA THR A 5 -12.46 42.95 0.93
C THR A 5 -11.00 42.54 0.69
N SER A 6 -10.19 42.63 1.74
CA SER A 6 -8.81 42.11 1.75
C SER A 6 -8.80 40.60 1.45
N PRO A 7 -7.94 40.11 0.53
CA PRO A 7 -7.84 38.69 0.23
C PRO A 7 -7.14 37.95 1.38
N ALA A 8 -7.80 36.91 1.87
CA ALA A 8 -7.24 36.00 2.86
C ALA A 8 -6.00 35.30 2.28
N ILE A 9 -4.84 35.53 2.90
CA ILE A 9 -3.60 34.80 2.60
C ILE A 9 -3.82 33.34 2.96
N PRO A 10 -3.61 32.38 2.04
CA PRO A 10 -3.76 30.97 2.35
C PRO A 10 -2.71 30.56 3.38
N THR A 11 -3.18 30.18 4.56
CA THR A 11 -2.38 29.57 5.62
C THR A 11 -1.82 28.26 5.07
N ALA A 12 -0.53 28.25 4.70
CA ALA A 12 0.16 27.03 4.32
C ALA A 12 0.06 26.06 5.50
N ARG A 13 -0.71 24.97 5.34
CA ARG A 13 -0.78 23.91 6.34
C ARG A 13 0.63 23.35 6.52
N PRO A 14 1.13 23.19 7.75
CA PRO A 14 2.36 22.46 7.97
C PRO A 14 2.18 21.07 7.41
N THR A 15 2.90 20.75 6.32
CA THR A 15 2.92 19.40 5.77
C THR A 15 3.62 18.55 6.82
N ALA A 16 2.86 17.72 7.54
CA ALA A 16 3.47 16.75 8.44
C ALA A 16 4.48 15.93 7.64
N PRO A 17 5.70 15.72 8.16
CA PRO A 17 6.72 15.00 7.41
C PRO A 17 6.22 13.60 7.06
N LEU A 18 6.41 13.21 5.79
CA LEU A 18 6.04 11.88 5.31
C LEU A 18 6.93 10.83 5.98
N PRO A 19 6.38 9.71 6.47
CA PRO A 19 7.17 8.67 7.13
C PRO A 19 8.22 8.12 6.18
N THR A 20 9.49 8.10 6.62
CA THR A 20 10.62 7.56 5.87
C THR A 20 10.57 6.03 5.82
N MET A 21 11.33 5.43 4.90
CA MET A 21 11.52 3.99 4.89
C MET A 21 12.07 3.51 6.25
N GLU A 22 12.98 4.29 6.85
CA GLU A 22 13.54 4.00 8.16
C GLU A 22 12.48 4.02 9.26
N ASP A 23 11.62 5.03 9.31
CA ASP A 23 10.52 5.13 10.30
C ASP A 23 9.60 3.91 10.24
N ILE A 24 9.20 3.50 9.03
CA ILE A 24 8.31 2.37 8.81
C ILE A 24 8.99 1.06 9.28
N MET A 25 10.27 0.88 8.93
CA MET A 25 11.05 -0.30 9.33
C MET A 25 11.34 -0.32 10.83
N ALA A 26 11.61 0.83 11.45
CA ALA A 26 11.80 0.97 12.89
C ALA A 26 10.50 0.63 13.64
N SER A 27 9.37 1.18 13.19
CA SER A 27 8.04 0.87 13.73
C SER A 27 7.71 -0.62 13.60
N SER A 28 8.14 -1.30 12.51
CA SER A 28 7.92 -2.74 12.37
C SER A 28 8.74 -3.53 13.41
N ARG A 29 10.00 -3.13 13.63
CA ARG A 29 10.90 -3.76 14.62
C ARG A 29 10.43 -3.55 16.05
N ALA A 30 9.93 -2.36 16.37
CA ALA A 30 9.28 -2.08 17.65
C ALA A 30 8.10 -3.03 17.91
N GLN A 31 7.50 -3.54 16.83
CA GLN A 31 6.47 -4.57 16.87
C GLN A 31 7.03 -5.99 16.66
N SER A 32 8.31 -6.28 16.95
CA SER A 32 8.89 -7.63 16.83
C SER A 32 8.71 -8.26 15.44
N MET A 33 8.59 -7.44 14.38
CA MET A 33 8.50 -7.88 13.00
C MET A 33 9.66 -7.28 12.22
N ARG A 34 10.39 -8.12 11.49
CA ARG A 34 11.39 -7.66 10.54
C ARG A 34 10.72 -7.58 9.17
N VAL A 35 10.55 -6.36 8.68
CA VAL A 35 10.13 -6.14 7.29
C VAL A 35 11.38 -5.91 6.45
N CYS A 36 11.44 -6.56 5.28
CA CYS A 36 12.55 -6.46 4.36
C CYS A 36 12.01 -6.14 2.97
N LEU A 37 12.64 -5.18 2.29
CA LEU A 37 12.43 -4.89 0.88
C LEU A 37 13.58 -5.51 0.07
N ARG A 38 13.24 -6.21 -1.02
CA ARG A 38 14.19 -6.65 -2.05
C ARG A 38 13.72 -6.17 -3.40
N THR A 39 14.65 -5.67 -4.22
CA THR A 39 14.36 -5.15 -5.56
C THR A 39 15.14 -5.94 -6.60
N ALA A 40 14.56 -6.07 -7.79
CA ALA A 40 15.18 -6.68 -8.97
C ALA A 40 14.63 -5.99 -10.22
N GLY A 41 15.39 -5.02 -10.74
CA GLY A 41 14.92 -4.14 -11.81
C GLY A 41 13.66 -3.36 -11.38
N PRO A 42 12.59 -3.33 -12.20
CA PRO A 42 11.36 -2.64 -11.82
C PRO A 42 10.56 -3.39 -10.75
N PHE A 43 10.89 -4.65 -10.46
CA PHE A 43 10.13 -5.48 -9.54
C PHE A 43 10.66 -5.38 -8.12
N PHE A 44 9.76 -5.53 -7.16
CA PHE A 44 10.12 -5.60 -5.76
C PHE A 44 9.30 -6.64 -5.02
N ARG A 45 9.85 -7.05 -3.87
CA ARG A 45 9.20 -7.91 -2.90
C ARG A 45 9.45 -7.38 -1.50
N VAL A 46 8.37 -7.21 -0.77
CA VAL A 46 8.37 -6.93 0.66
C VAL A 46 8.03 -8.22 1.39
N THR A 47 8.83 -8.59 2.39
CA THR A 47 8.57 -9.75 3.25
C THR A 47 8.58 -9.32 4.70
N ALA A 48 7.62 -9.81 5.47
CA ALA A 48 7.57 -9.63 6.91
C ALA A 48 7.82 -10.97 7.59
N THR A 49 8.83 -11.02 8.44
CA THR A 49 9.18 -12.20 9.23
C THR A 49 9.15 -11.89 10.72
N ARG A 50 8.99 -12.93 11.53
CA ARG A 50 9.12 -12.89 12.99
C ARG A 50 10.19 -13.87 13.43
N GLY A 51 10.93 -13.52 14.48
CA GLY A 51 12.09 -14.28 14.94
C GLY A 51 13.36 -13.88 14.18
N GLU A 52 14.46 -14.54 14.50
CA GLU A 52 15.78 -14.22 13.96
C GLU A 52 16.50 -15.47 13.45
N GLY A 53 17.44 -15.27 12.53
CA GLY A 53 18.28 -16.34 12.00
C GLY A 53 17.48 -17.42 11.28
N GLY A 54 17.89 -18.68 11.47
CA GLY A 54 17.29 -19.86 10.84
C GLY A 54 15.87 -20.19 11.32
N GLU A 55 15.39 -19.57 12.40
CA GLU A 55 14.04 -19.78 12.94
C GLU A 55 13.06 -18.66 12.53
N ALA A 56 13.47 -17.76 11.62
CA ALA A 56 12.61 -16.69 11.15
C ALA A 56 11.40 -17.26 10.39
N VAL A 57 10.19 -17.00 10.90
CA VAL A 57 8.93 -17.43 10.30
C VAL A 57 8.38 -16.31 9.44
N GLU A 58 8.07 -16.60 8.17
CA GLU A 58 7.39 -15.65 7.29
C GLU A 58 5.94 -15.47 7.73
N LEU A 59 5.58 -14.23 8.05
CA LEU A 59 4.21 -13.84 8.37
C LEU A 59 3.44 -13.42 7.12
N GLY A 60 4.13 -12.82 6.16
CA GLY A 60 3.50 -12.43 4.91
C GLY A 60 4.45 -11.74 3.95
N ARG A 61 3.96 -11.52 2.75
CA ARG A 61 4.70 -10.90 1.66
C ARG A 61 3.81 -10.05 0.78
N ALA A 62 4.39 -9.01 0.19
CA ALA A 62 3.78 -8.25 -0.88
C ALA A 62 4.76 -8.15 -2.05
N GLN A 63 4.24 -8.18 -3.27
CA GLN A 63 5.01 -8.06 -4.50
C GLN A 63 4.39 -6.99 -5.39
N GLY A 64 5.24 -6.40 -6.21
CA GLY A 64 4.80 -5.41 -7.18
C GLY A 64 5.93 -5.00 -8.09
N GLY A 65 5.66 -3.97 -8.88
CA GLY A 65 6.68 -3.34 -9.69
C GLY A 65 6.35 -1.89 -10.02
N ILE A 66 7.36 -1.17 -10.49
CA ILE A 66 7.24 0.19 -10.98
C ILE A 66 7.06 0.13 -12.49
N ARG A 67 5.90 0.56 -12.98
CA ARG A 67 5.59 0.55 -14.42
C ARG A 67 5.69 1.96 -15.00
N PRO A 68 6.43 2.17 -16.10
CA PRO A 68 6.36 3.43 -16.83
C PRO A 68 4.97 3.56 -17.49
N TRP A 69 4.32 4.71 -17.31
CA TRP A 69 3.01 5.01 -17.90
C TRP A 69 2.99 6.45 -18.46
N PRO A 70 2.14 6.76 -19.47
CA PRO A 70 1.90 8.14 -19.87
C PRO A 70 1.48 8.99 -18.67
N GLY A 71 2.24 10.05 -18.36
CA GLY A 71 2.00 10.91 -17.20
C GLY A 71 2.81 10.57 -15.95
N GLY A 72 3.63 9.51 -15.97
CA GLY A 72 4.59 9.21 -14.89
C GLY A 72 4.65 7.72 -14.54
N ALA A 73 5.59 7.38 -13.66
CA ALA A 73 5.70 6.02 -13.13
C ALA A 73 4.50 5.71 -12.21
N VAL A 74 4.00 4.48 -12.31
CA VAL A 74 2.90 3.94 -11.50
C VAL A 74 3.42 2.79 -10.65
N LEU A 75 3.10 2.83 -9.37
CA LEU A 75 3.37 1.71 -8.46
C LEU A 75 2.28 0.65 -8.66
N HIS A 76 2.66 -0.44 -9.31
CA HIS A 76 1.78 -1.57 -9.53
C HIS A 76 1.94 -2.59 -8.41
N LEU A 77 0.90 -2.74 -7.58
CA LEU A 77 0.84 -3.77 -6.55
C LEU A 77 0.21 -5.03 -7.15
N ASP A 78 1.02 -6.07 -7.24
CA ASP A 78 0.65 -7.32 -7.90
C ASP A 78 -0.07 -8.26 -6.92
N SER A 79 0.55 -8.52 -5.77
CA SER A 79 0.01 -9.48 -4.82
C SER A 79 0.39 -9.15 -3.38
N MET A 80 -0.51 -9.46 -2.46
CA MET A 80 -0.27 -9.44 -1.02
C MET A 80 -0.81 -10.74 -0.42
N ARG A 81 0.03 -11.47 0.31
CA ARG A 81 -0.31 -12.77 0.89
C ARG A 81 0.15 -12.83 2.33
N MET A 82 -0.72 -13.36 3.18
CA MET A 82 -0.40 -13.66 4.58
C MET A 82 -0.32 -15.16 4.77
N THR A 83 0.59 -15.60 5.62
CA THR A 83 0.76 -17.01 5.94
C THR A 83 -0.16 -17.41 7.09
N ARG A 84 -0.37 -18.71 7.31
CA ARG A 84 -1.11 -19.17 8.50
C ARG A 84 -0.43 -18.76 9.80
N ALA A 85 0.88 -18.54 9.79
CA ALA A 85 1.64 -18.10 10.95
C ALA A 85 1.19 -16.72 11.47
N THR A 86 0.58 -15.87 10.62
CA THR A 86 0.02 -14.59 11.10
C THR A 86 -1.10 -14.79 12.12
N LEU A 87 -1.86 -15.89 12.01
CA LEU A 87 -2.96 -16.19 12.95
C LEU A 87 -2.45 -16.59 14.34
N SER A 88 -1.19 -17.03 14.43
CA SER A 88 -0.55 -17.38 15.69
C SER A 88 0.11 -16.18 16.38
N VAL A 89 -0.01 -14.97 15.82
CA VAL A 89 0.50 -13.75 16.46
C VAL A 89 -0.55 -13.24 17.44
N PRO A 90 -0.30 -13.31 18.76
CA PRO A 90 -1.25 -12.81 19.76
C PRO A 90 -1.51 -11.32 19.55
N ASP A 91 -2.75 -10.90 19.80
CA ASP A 91 -3.16 -9.49 19.83
C ASP A 91 -2.92 -8.69 18.54
N ARG A 92 -2.80 -9.35 17.38
CA ARG A 92 -2.58 -8.65 16.11
C ARG A 92 -3.60 -8.98 15.02
N PRO A 93 -4.40 -7.99 14.61
CA PRO A 93 -5.22 -8.16 13.42
C PRO A 93 -4.31 -8.20 12.19
N LEU A 94 -4.65 -9.06 11.21
CA LEU A 94 -4.08 -9.09 9.86
C LEU A 94 -3.94 -7.69 9.24
N PHE A 95 -4.81 -6.77 9.65
CA PHE A 95 -4.77 -5.36 9.28
C PHE A 95 -3.41 -4.69 9.56
N GLY A 96 -2.79 -4.94 10.73
CA GLY A 96 -1.52 -4.33 11.11
C GLY A 96 -0.37 -4.82 10.23
N LEU A 97 -0.30 -6.12 9.96
CA LEU A 97 0.73 -6.68 9.08
C LEU A 97 0.58 -6.17 7.63
N GLY A 98 -0.66 -6.10 7.14
CA GLY A 98 -0.95 -5.67 5.77
C GLY A 98 -0.61 -4.20 5.58
N MET A 99 -0.85 -3.42 6.62
CA MET A 99 -0.42 -2.02 6.70
C MET A 99 1.10 -1.88 6.59
N PHE A 100 1.91 -2.68 7.28
CA PHE A 100 3.38 -2.60 7.17
C PHE A 100 3.90 -3.01 5.79
N LEU A 101 3.40 -4.12 5.25
CA LEU A 101 3.75 -4.57 3.90
C LEU A 101 3.38 -3.51 2.85
N GLY A 102 2.17 -2.95 2.97
CA GLY A 102 1.68 -1.88 2.11
C GLY A 102 2.49 -0.59 2.27
N ALA A 103 2.82 -0.18 3.50
CA ALA A 103 3.60 1.02 3.78
C ALA A 103 4.98 0.98 3.16
N VAL A 104 5.71 -0.13 3.30
CA VAL A 104 7.02 -0.30 2.66
C VAL A 104 6.90 -0.28 1.13
N ALA A 105 5.90 -0.96 0.57
CA ALA A 105 5.68 -0.97 -0.88
C ALA A 105 5.36 0.43 -1.43
N VAL A 106 4.45 1.17 -0.78
CA VAL A 106 4.06 2.52 -1.17
C VAL A 106 5.21 3.50 -0.99
N ARG A 107 5.95 3.42 0.12
CA ARG A 107 7.13 4.26 0.33
C ARG A 107 8.20 3.99 -0.73
N HIS A 108 8.44 2.73 -1.08
CA HIS A 108 9.33 2.38 -2.18
C HIS A 108 8.89 3.00 -3.51
N GLY A 109 7.58 2.97 -3.81
CA GLY A 109 7.03 3.64 -4.99
C GLY A 109 7.22 5.16 -4.95
N PHE A 110 7.01 5.80 -3.80
CA PHE A 110 7.26 7.23 -3.60
C PHE A 110 8.72 7.60 -3.87
N ASP A 111 9.65 6.85 -3.27
CA ASP A 111 11.09 7.07 -3.45
C ASP A 111 11.54 6.85 -4.90
N ALA A 112 10.81 6.01 -5.66
CA ALA A 112 11.00 5.83 -7.10
C ALA A 112 10.28 6.88 -7.98
N GLY A 113 9.64 7.88 -7.40
CA GLY A 113 8.95 8.96 -8.11
C GLY A 113 7.55 8.61 -8.63
N CYS A 114 6.95 7.52 -8.14
CA CYS A 114 5.56 7.19 -8.47
C CYS A 114 4.61 8.15 -7.74
N LYS A 115 3.58 8.62 -8.43
CA LYS A 115 2.49 9.43 -7.84
C LYS A 115 1.26 8.61 -7.51
N ARG A 116 0.99 7.58 -8.32
CA ARG A 116 -0.19 6.72 -8.22
C ARG A 116 0.23 5.29 -7.90
N ALA A 117 -0.51 4.67 -7.00
CA ALA A 117 -0.48 3.24 -6.76
C ALA A 117 -1.76 2.59 -7.30
N GLU A 118 -1.64 1.41 -7.89
CA GLU A 118 -2.76 0.62 -8.38
C GLU A 118 -2.69 -0.83 -7.86
N LEU A 119 -3.85 -1.43 -7.61
CA LEU A 119 -3.99 -2.82 -7.22
C LEU A 119 -5.31 -3.41 -7.74
N LEU A 120 -5.40 -4.74 -7.70
CA LEU A 120 -6.65 -5.46 -7.94
C LEU A 120 -7.10 -6.21 -6.68
N ALA A 121 -8.29 -5.89 -6.21
CA ALA A 121 -8.97 -6.69 -5.21
C ALA A 121 -9.63 -7.89 -5.90
N ILE A 122 -8.87 -8.99 -6.04
CA ILE A 122 -9.33 -10.20 -6.76
C ILE A 122 -10.63 -10.74 -6.13
N ASN A 123 -11.57 -11.12 -6.99
CA ASN A 123 -12.85 -11.72 -6.61
C ASN A 123 -12.78 -13.25 -6.67
N ASP A 124 -12.18 -13.85 -5.63
CA ASP A 124 -12.19 -15.32 -5.47
C ASP A 124 -13.56 -15.83 -5.00
N THR A 125 -14.14 -15.13 -4.02
CA THR A 125 -15.49 -15.35 -3.51
C THR A 125 -16.12 -14.00 -3.16
N PRO A 126 -17.45 -13.81 -3.31
CA PRO A 126 -18.09 -12.51 -3.02
C PRO A 126 -17.80 -12.00 -1.60
N LEU A 127 -17.85 -12.88 -0.59
CA LEU A 127 -17.59 -12.50 0.80
C LEU A 127 -16.14 -12.09 1.06
N TYR A 128 -15.18 -12.72 0.40
CA TYR A 128 -13.76 -12.37 0.55
C TYR A 128 -13.43 -11.10 -0.22
N HIS A 129 -13.97 -10.97 -1.42
CA HIS A 129 -13.85 -9.81 -2.27
C HIS A 129 -14.32 -8.53 -1.56
N ASP A 130 -15.53 -8.55 -0.98
CA ASP A 130 -16.07 -7.42 -0.21
C ASP A 130 -15.14 -7.01 0.95
N LYS A 131 -14.54 -8.00 1.64
CA LYS A 131 -13.60 -7.74 2.73
C LYS A 131 -12.31 -7.11 2.22
N LEU A 132 -11.79 -7.55 1.08
CA LEU A 132 -10.62 -6.98 0.44
C LEU A 132 -10.87 -5.54 0.00
N VAL A 133 -11.97 -5.27 -0.69
CA VAL A 133 -12.34 -3.91 -1.11
C VAL A 133 -12.43 -2.98 0.10
N ARG A 134 -13.15 -3.39 1.17
CA ARG A 134 -13.22 -2.59 2.41
C ARG A 134 -11.86 -2.42 3.09
N PHE A 135 -10.99 -3.42 3.02
CA PHE A 135 -9.63 -3.32 3.55
C PHE A 135 -8.82 -2.26 2.81
N TYR A 136 -8.78 -2.31 1.49
CA TYR A 136 -8.05 -1.35 0.65
C TYR A 136 -8.65 0.06 0.72
N MET A 137 -9.98 0.20 0.78
CA MET A 137 -10.64 1.49 1.01
C MET A 137 -10.24 2.11 2.34
N ARG A 138 -10.22 1.32 3.43
CA ARG A 138 -9.75 1.81 4.74
C ARG A 138 -8.29 2.23 4.70
N MET A 139 -7.45 1.55 3.92
CA MET A 139 -6.07 1.97 3.71
C MET A 139 -5.98 3.29 2.93
N GLY A 140 -6.91 3.57 2.01
CA GLY A 140 -7.00 4.84 1.28
C GLY A 140 -7.13 4.69 -0.24
N PHE A 141 -7.24 3.45 -0.73
CA PHE A 141 -7.52 3.19 -2.14
C PHE A 141 -8.99 3.51 -2.47
N LYS A 142 -9.22 3.90 -3.72
CA LYS A 142 -10.55 4.18 -4.27
C LYS A 142 -10.82 3.15 -5.35
N ALA A 143 -12.02 2.57 -5.35
CA ALA A 143 -12.47 1.71 -6.44
C ALA A 143 -12.60 2.56 -7.71
N VAL A 144 -11.95 2.13 -8.79
CA VAL A 144 -11.94 2.86 -10.06
C VAL A 144 -12.72 2.10 -11.13
N HIS A 145 -12.54 0.79 -11.20
CA HIS A 145 -13.09 -0.01 -12.28
C HIS A 145 -13.31 -1.47 -11.84
N GLU A 146 -14.43 -2.06 -12.23
CA GLU A 146 -14.68 -3.49 -12.04
C GLU A 146 -14.13 -4.27 -13.24
N VAL A 147 -13.12 -5.10 -13.01
CA VAL A 147 -12.51 -5.96 -14.02
C VAL A 147 -13.34 -7.23 -14.13
N ASP A 148 -14.31 -7.24 -15.04
CA ASP A 148 -15.24 -8.36 -15.27
C ASP A 148 -14.93 -9.18 -16.54
N GLY A 149 -14.03 -8.68 -17.39
CA GLY A 149 -13.64 -9.30 -18.66
C GLY A 149 -14.47 -8.86 -19.87
N SER A 150 -15.34 -7.86 -19.71
CA SER A 150 -16.21 -7.35 -20.79
C SER A 150 -15.48 -6.43 -21.77
N SER A 151 -14.40 -5.79 -21.35
CA SER A 151 -13.61 -4.88 -22.18
C SER A 151 -12.20 -5.41 -22.49
N ILE A 152 -11.57 -4.89 -23.56
CA ILE A 152 -10.14 -5.17 -23.86
C ILE A 152 -9.23 -4.72 -22.71
N SER A 153 -9.60 -3.63 -22.02
CA SER A 153 -8.90 -3.21 -20.81
C SER A 153 -8.95 -4.29 -19.73
N ASP A 154 -10.09 -4.98 -19.60
CA ASP A 154 -10.24 -6.06 -18.63
C ASP A 154 -9.41 -7.29 -18.98
N LEU A 155 -9.31 -7.64 -20.27
CA LEU A 155 -8.40 -8.70 -20.71
C LEU A 155 -6.95 -8.39 -20.35
N GLY A 156 -6.51 -7.13 -20.54
CA GLY A 156 -5.18 -6.68 -20.12
C GLY A 156 -4.99 -6.72 -18.60
N HIS A 157 -6.00 -6.32 -17.83
CA HIS A 157 -5.99 -6.41 -16.38
C HIS A 157 -5.96 -7.85 -15.87
N MET A 158 -6.74 -8.75 -16.47
CA MET A 158 -6.72 -10.18 -16.17
C MET A 158 -5.38 -10.83 -16.54
N LEU A 159 -4.72 -10.39 -17.63
CA LEU A 159 -3.38 -10.87 -17.97
C LEU A 159 -2.35 -10.44 -16.90
N VAL A 160 -2.50 -9.23 -16.38
CA VAL A 160 -1.56 -8.62 -15.44
C VAL A 160 -1.71 -9.17 -14.02
N TRP A 161 -2.94 -9.28 -13.52
CA TRP A 161 -3.21 -9.74 -12.14
C TRP A 161 -3.69 -11.19 -12.05
N GLY A 162 -3.98 -11.83 -13.18
CA GLY A 162 -4.40 -13.23 -13.24
C GLY A 162 -5.86 -13.49 -12.87
N GLY A 163 -6.71 -12.46 -12.74
CA GLY A 163 -8.10 -12.65 -12.29
C GLY A 163 -9.02 -11.45 -12.47
N ARG A 164 -10.31 -11.67 -12.15
CA ARG A 164 -11.37 -10.65 -12.10
C ARG A 164 -11.43 -10.01 -10.71
N GLY A 165 -11.90 -8.77 -10.63
CA GLY A 165 -12.06 -8.07 -9.35
C GLY A 165 -12.10 -6.56 -9.50
N THR A 166 -12.04 -5.85 -8.39
CA THR A 166 -12.12 -4.38 -8.39
C THR A 166 -10.73 -3.80 -8.51
N ARG A 167 -10.45 -3.09 -9.60
CA ARG A 167 -9.26 -2.25 -9.72
C ARG A 167 -9.42 -1.05 -8.81
N MET A 168 -8.39 -0.81 -8.01
CA MET A 168 -8.36 0.30 -7.08
C MET A 168 -7.07 1.10 -7.22
N ASP A 169 -7.20 2.42 -7.17
CA ASP A 169 -6.07 3.35 -7.26
C ASP A 169 -5.97 4.20 -6.00
N ALA A 170 -4.78 4.71 -5.72
CA ALA A 170 -4.53 5.66 -4.66
C ALA A 170 -3.44 6.66 -5.07
N ASP A 171 -3.52 7.87 -4.51
CA ASP A 171 -2.41 8.80 -4.52
C ASP A 171 -1.40 8.40 -3.42
N ILE A 172 -0.14 8.25 -3.81
CA ILE A 172 0.91 7.73 -2.93
C ILE A 172 1.21 8.70 -1.79
N GLU A 173 1.22 10.01 -2.07
CA GLU A 173 1.50 11.03 -1.05
C GLU A 173 0.34 11.08 -0.05
N GLU A 174 -0.91 11.05 -0.50
CA GLU A 174 -2.09 10.97 0.36
C GLU A 174 -2.04 9.72 1.28
N LEU A 175 -1.62 8.57 0.74
CA LEU A 175 -1.45 7.36 1.55
C LEU A 175 -0.39 7.57 2.65
N LEU A 176 0.79 8.09 2.30
CA LEU A 176 1.87 8.32 3.26
C LEU A 176 1.48 9.34 4.34
N ILE A 177 0.77 10.41 3.98
CA ILE A 177 0.22 11.39 4.94
C ILE A 177 -0.76 10.70 5.89
N LYS A 178 -1.72 9.95 5.35
CA LYS A 178 -2.74 9.25 6.13
C LYS A 178 -2.12 8.23 7.09
N TRP A 179 -1.02 7.62 6.69
CA TRP A 179 -0.34 6.58 7.44
C TRP A 179 0.73 7.12 8.40
N GLY A 180 1.17 8.37 8.22
CA GLY A 180 2.22 9.00 9.01
C GLY A 180 1.99 8.90 10.52
N ASN A 181 0.76 9.11 10.98
CA ASN A 181 0.41 9.01 12.41
C ASN A 181 0.66 7.62 13.03
N ARG A 182 0.75 6.55 12.21
CA ARG A 182 1.02 5.19 12.69
C ARG A 182 2.50 4.85 12.77
N PHE A 183 3.32 5.53 11.98
CA PHE A 183 4.76 5.25 11.88
C PHE A 183 5.63 6.32 12.52
N ARG A 184 5.06 7.45 12.95
CA ARG A 184 5.76 8.39 13.81
C ARG A 184 6.23 7.65 15.06
N LEU A 185 7.53 7.66 15.27
CA LEU A 185 8.14 7.33 16.55
C LEU A 185 7.54 8.30 17.57
N GLN A 186 6.92 7.76 18.62
CA GLN A 186 6.65 8.54 19.81
C GLN A 186 7.99 8.61 20.53
N ASP A 187 8.66 9.77 20.44
CA ASP A 187 9.75 10.11 21.35
C ASP A 187 9.22 10.21 22.79
#